data_AF-A0A7C1PYW3-F1
#
_entry.id   AF-A0A7C1PYW3-F1
#
_cell.length_a   1.000
_cell.length_b   1.000
_cell.length_c   1.000
_cell.angle_alpha   90.00
_cell.angle_beta   90.00
_cell.angle_gamma   90.00
#
_symmetry.space_group_name_H-M   'P 1'
#
loop_
_entity.id
_entity.type
_entity.pdbx_description
1 polymer ?
#
loop_
_entity_poly.entity_id
_entity_poly.type
_entity_poly.pdbx_seq_one_letter_code
_entity_poly.pdbx_strand_id
1 'polypeptide(L)'
;MITSNDQELDDLISGIYKELKIEGKPRFNHIGPLWDAEPFYNAGARTMYINSRGYDDEILPLWHRPEDLADTVRPELVENAFKILSKLIQYIQEL
;
A
#
# COMPACT_ATOMS: atom_id res chain seq x y z
N MET A 1 -5.58 0.27 0.86
CA MET A 1 -5.55 -0.16 2.28
C MET A 1 -4.12 -0.52 2.60
N ILE A 2 -3.72 -0.33 3.86
CA ILE A 2 -2.42 -0.71 4.39
C ILE A 2 -2.68 -1.76 5.46
N THR A 3 -2.03 -2.91 5.34
CA THR A 3 -2.13 -4.00 6.31
C THR A 3 -0.77 -4.24 6.94
N SER A 4 -0.69 -4.05 8.25
CA SER A 4 0.53 -4.13 9.04
C SER A 4 0.19 -4.38 10.50
N ASN A 5 1.07 -5.07 11.20
CA ASN A 5 1.09 -5.21 12.66
C ASN A 5 2.26 -4.45 13.30
N ASP A 6 2.91 -3.59 12.51
CA ASP A 6 4.08 -2.81 12.90
C ASP A 6 3.71 -1.32 12.94
N GLN A 7 3.56 -0.79 14.16
CA GLN A 7 3.10 0.59 14.39
C GLN A 7 4.08 1.63 13.85
N GLU A 8 5.39 1.37 13.95
CA GLU A 8 6.41 2.29 13.42
C GLU A 8 6.32 2.37 11.90
N LEU A 9 6.07 1.26 11.21
CA LEU A 9 5.85 1.25 9.77
C LEU A 9 4.56 1.98 9.36
N ASP A 10 3.50 1.86 10.17
CA ASP A 10 2.24 2.58 9.95
C ASP A 10 2.41 4.09 10.15
N ASP A 11 3.17 4.49 11.16
CA ASP A 11 3.50 5.89 11.44
C ASP A 11 4.37 6.48 10.33
N LEU A 12 5.35 5.71 9.83
CA LEU A 12 6.21 6.09 8.72
C LEU A 12 5.40 6.39 7.46
N ILE A 13 4.51 5.48 7.03
CA ILE A 13 3.69 5.75 5.85
C ILE A 13 2.68 6.87 6.11
N SER A 14 2.08 6.95 7.29
CA SER A 14 1.23 8.08 7.65
C SER A 14 1.96 9.41 7.52
N GLY A 15 3.25 9.45 7.89
CA GLY A 15 4.15 10.59 7.70
C GLY A 15 4.33 10.93 6.22
N ILE A 16 4.64 9.94 5.38
CA ILE A 16 4.82 10.10 3.93
C ILE A 16 3.56 10.69 3.27
N TYR A 17 2.38 10.15 3.59
CA TYR A 17 1.11 10.66 3.05
C TYR A 17 0.90 12.14 3.40
N LYS A 18 1.23 12.54 4.63
CA LYS A 18 1.12 13.94 5.09
C LYS A 18 2.14 14.84 4.42
N GLU A 19 3.41 14.41 4.33
CA GLU A 19 4.50 15.18 3.72
C GLU A 19 4.22 15.47 2.25
N LEU A 20 3.87 14.43 1.50
CA LEU A 20 3.64 14.51 0.06
C LEU A 20 2.27 15.09 -0.29
N LYS A 21 1.42 15.38 0.71
CA LYS A 21 0.05 15.89 0.55
C LYS A 21 -0.76 15.04 -0.43
N ILE A 22 -0.63 13.71 -0.31
CA ILE A 22 -1.32 12.76 -1.19
C ILE A 22 -2.83 12.90 -1.00
N GLU A 23 -3.54 13.03 -2.12
CA GLU A 23 -5.01 12.99 -2.12
C GLU A 23 -5.48 11.56 -1.85
N GLY A 24 -6.14 11.38 -0.70
CA GLY A 24 -6.63 10.08 -0.23
C GLY A 24 -6.26 9.84 1.23
N LYS A 25 -7.11 9.07 1.94
CA LYS A 25 -6.82 8.66 3.33
C LYS A 25 -6.48 7.17 3.33
N PRO A 26 -5.23 6.79 3.71
CA PRO A 26 -4.92 5.38 3.86
C PRO A 26 -5.82 4.78 4.95
N ARG A 27 -6.39 3.61 4.65
CA ARG A 27 -7.10 2.81 5.64
C ARG A 27 -6.14 1.78 6.19
N PHE A 28 -5.85 1.86 7.47
CA PHE A 28 -5.00 0.91 8.19
C PHE A 28 -5.82 -0.28 8.67
N ASN A 29 -5.22 -1.45 8.61
CA ASN A 29 -5.84 -2.68 9.04
C ASN A 29 -4.80 -3.60 9.70
N HIS A 30 -5.08 -4.08 10.90
CA HIS A 30 -4.10 -4.80 11.72
C HIS A 30 -4.39 -6.30 11.81
N ILE A 31 -5.03 -6.88 10.78
CA ILE A 31 -5.32 -8.33 10.75
C ILE A 31 -4.07 -9.23 10.64
N GLY A 32 -2.87 -8.64 10.57
CA GLY A 32 -1.61 -9.36 10.37
C GLY A 32 -1.18 -9.41 8.90
N PRO A 33 -0.03 -10.03 8.62
CA PRO A 33 0.54 -10.07 7.28
C PRO A 33 -0.34 -10.91 6.35
N LEU A 34 -0.59 -10.40 5.16
CA LEU A 34 -1.43 -11.04 4.14
C LEU A 34 -0.60 -11.26 2.88
N TRP A 35 -1.01 -12.25 2.07
CA TRP A 35 -0.44 -12.51 0.74
C TRP A 35 1.06 -12.76 0.83
N ASP A 36 1.82 -12.18 -0.09
CA ASP A 36 3.26 -12.40 -0.22
C ASP A 36 4.07 -11.91 1.00
N ALA A 37 3.46 -11.11 1.90
CA ALA A 37 4.12 -10.66 3.11
C ALA A 37 4.25 -11.76 4.18
N GLU A 38 3.35 -12.75 4.20
CA GLU A 38 3.29 -13.80 5.22
C GLU A 38 4.61 -14.57 5.42
N PRO A 39 5.28 -15.11 4.38
CA PRO A 39 6.52 -15.85 4.56
C PRO A 39 7.66 -14.99 5.14
N PHE A 40 7.74 -13.71 4.78
CA PHE A 40 8.77 -12.81 5.32
C PHE A 40 8.50 -12.48 6.79
N TYR A 41 7.25 -12.26 7.14
CA TYR A 41 6.85 -12.06 8.52
C TYR A 41 7.18 -13.28 9.38
N ASN A 42 6.86 -14.49 8.90
CA ASN A 42 7.18 -15.73 9.59
C ASN A 42 8.70 -15.96 9.75
N ALA A 43 9.52 -15.36 8.90
CA ALA A 43 10.97 -15.32 9.03
C ALA A 43 11.49 -14.22 9.96
N GLY A 44 10.61 -13.43 10.58
CA GLY A 44 10.94 -12.36 11.52
C GLY A 44 11.19 -10.99 10.88
N ALA A 45 10.89 -10.82 9.59
CA ALA A 45 10.97 -9.51 8.95
C ALA A 45 9.79 -8.62 9.36
N ARG A 46 10.03 -7.31 9.41
CA ARG A 46 8.97 -6.30 9.50
C ARG A 46 8.28 -6.22 8.14
N THR A 47 6.95 -6.33 8.12
CA THR A 47 6.21 -6.43 6.86
C THR A 47 5.02 -5.50 6.81
N MET A 48 4.72 -5.01 5.62
CA MET A 48 3.53 -4.23 5.33
C MET A 48 3.01 -4.61 3.94
N TYR A 49 1.69 -4.71 3.83
CA TYR A 49 1.00 -4.91 2.56
C TYR A 49 0.21 -3.66 2.18
N ILE A 50 0.48 -3.11 1.00
CA ILE A 50 -0.19 -1.92 0.48
C ILE A 50 -0.96 -2.31 -0.78
N ASN A 51 -2.20 -1.86 -0.89
CA ASN A 51 -3.02 -2.08 -2.08
C ASN A 51 -3.95 -0.89 -2.36
N SER A 52 -4.63 -0.96 -3.50
CA SER A 52 -5.64 0.01 -3.95
C SER A 52 -7.00 -0.10 -3.25
N ARG A 53 -7.14 -0.97 -2.23
CA ARG A 53 -8.43 -1.14 -1.52
C ARG A 53 -8.87 0.17 -0.87
N GLY A 54 -10.10 0.57 -1.14
CA GLY A 54 -10.59 1.94 -0.97
C GLY A 54 -11.39 2.44 -2.18
N TYR A 55 -11.18 1.81 -3.34
CA TYR A 55 -11.98 1.94 -4.57
C TYR A 55 -12.66 0.59 -4.89
N ASP A 56 -13.10 -0.09 -3.83
CA ASP A 56 -13.48 -1.49 -3.88
C ASP A 56 -14.64 -1.73 -4.85
N ASP A 57 -15.61 -0.81 -4.87
CA ASP A 57 -16.79 -0.87 -5.74
C ASP A 57 -16.45 -0.78 -7.23
N GLU A 58 -15.27 -0.26 -7.58
CA GLU A 58 -14.83 -0.06 -8.96
C GLU A 58 -13.78 -1.08 -9.38
N ILE A 59 -12.80 -1.37 -8.50
CA ILE A 59 -11.63 -2.19 -8.84
C ILE A 59 -11.88 -3.67 -8.58
N LEU A 60 -12.60 -4.03 -7.51
CA LEU A 60 -12.83 -5.46 -7.19
C LEU A 60 -13.66 -6.21 -8.22
N PRO A 61 -14.69 -5.62 -8.86
CA PRO A 61 -15.46 -6.32 -9.89
C PRO A 61 -14.60 -6.77 -11.08
N LEU A 62 -13.50 -6.06 -11.36
CA LEU A 62 -12.59 -6.36 -12.47
C LEU A 62 -11.53 -7.41 -12.09
N TRP A 63 -11.29 -7.64 -10.80
CA TRP A 63 -10.23 -8.52 -10.36
C TRP A 63 -10.40 -9.96 -10.92
N HIS A 64 -9.34 -10.50 -11.52
CA HIS A 64 -9.31 -11.79 -12.22
C HIS A 64 -10.25 -11.88 -13.45
N ARG A 65 -10.62 -10.73 -14.03
CA ARG A 65 -11.41 -10.66 -15.26
C ARG A 65 -10.54 -10.22 -16.45
N PRO A 66 -10.91 -10.57 -17.69
CA PRO A 66 -10.19 -10.09 -18.87
C PRO A 66 -10.28 -8.57 -19.06
N GLU A 67 -11.24 -7.92 -18.42
CA GLU A 67 -11.40 -6.46 -18.40
C GLU A 67 -10.43 -5.75 -17.43
N ASP A 68 -9.63 -6.47 -16.64
CA ASP A 68 -8.55 -5.91 -15.81
C ASP A 68 -7.37 -5.46 -16.71
N LEU A 69 -7.57 -4.32 -17.37
CA LEU A 69 -6.69 -3.75 -18.38
C LEU A 69 -6.02 -2.48 -17.84
N ALA A 70 -4.85 -2.12 -18.39
CA ALA A 70 -4.15 -0.90 -18.02
C ALA A 70 -5.04 0.36 -18.07
N ASP A 71 -5.92 0.46 -19.07
CA ASP A 71 -6.82 1.60 -19.27
C ASP A 71 -7.97 1.67 -18.24
N THR A 72 -8.17 0.62 -17.44
CA THR A 72 -9.15 0.58 -16.35
C THR A 72 -8.57 1.01 -15.01
N VAL A 73 -7.25 1.21 -14.93
CA VAL A 73 -6.57 1.69 -13.74
C VAL A 73 -6.64 3.21 -13.68
N ARG A 74 -7.04 3.75 -12.52
CA ARG A 74 -7.03 5.19 -12.26
C ARG A 74 -5.59 5.72 -12.22
N PRO A 75 -5.20 6.69 -13.06
CA PRO A 75 -3.82 7.22 -13.08
C PRO A 75 -3.35 7.78 -11.75
N GLU A 76 -4.26 8.41 -10.99
CA GLU A 76 -3.98 8.94 -9.64
C GLU A 76 -3.48 7.87 -8.66
N LEU A 77 -3.96 6.63 -8.78
CA LEU A 77 -3.54 5.53 -7.90
C LEU A 77 -2.12 5.09 -8.20
N VAL A 78 -1.77 5.05 -9.49
CA VAL A 78 -0.43 4.70 -9.95
C VAL A 78 0.57 5.77 -9.49
N GLU A 79 0.24 7.04 -9.70
CA GLU A 79 1.07 8.18 -9.30
C GLU A 79 1.27 8.23 -7.78
N ASN A 80 0.21 8.04 -7.00
CA ASN A 80 0.29 8.02 -5.55
C ASN A 80 1.14 6.84 -5.05
N ALA A 81 0.93 5.64 -5.60
CA ALA A 81 1.73 4.47 -5.24
C ALA A 81 3.21 4.69 -5.55
N PHE A 82 3.53 5.23 -6.73
CA PHE A 82 4.91 5.53 -7.12
C PHE A 82 5.58 6.51 -6.14
N LYS A 83 4.90 7.61 -5.80
CA LYS A 83 5.39 8.63 -4.85
C LYS A 83 5.64 8.05 -3.46
N ILE A 84 4.68 7.30 -2.92
CA ILE A 84 4.76 6.74 -1.57
C ILE A 84 5.88 5.72 -1.49
N LEU A 85 5.95 4.78 -2.44
CA LEU A 85 6.97 3.73 -2.45
C LEU A 85 8.38 4.31 -2.68
N SER A 86 8.52 5.30 -3.56
CA SER A 86 9.80 5.98 -3.78
C SER A 86 10.30 6.65 -2.51
N LYS A 87 9.42 7.36 -1.78
CA LYS A 87 9.77 8.02 -0.53
C LYS A 87 10.08 7.00 0.58
N LEU A 88 9.32 5.91 0.65
CA LEU A 88 9.57 4.83 1.60
C LEU A 88 10.96 4.20 1.37
N ILE A 89 11.31 3.91 0.12
CA ILE A 89 12.63 3.36 -0.24
C ILE A 89 13.75 4.33 0.15
N GLN A 90 13.58 5.63 -0.11
CA GLN A 90 14.56 6.65 0.32
C GLN A 90 14.77 6.61 1.83
N TYR A 91 13.69 6.59 2.63
CA TYR A 91 13.81 6.52 4.07
C TYR A 91 14.51 5.25 4.55
N ILE A 92 14.19 4.09 3.97
CA ILE A 92 14.83 2.83 4.34
C ILE A 92 16.33 2.84 4.00
N GLN A 93 16.73 3.49 2.90
CA GLN A 93 18.13 3.57 2.47
C GLN A 93 18.96 4.58 3.27
N GLU A 94 18.32 5.55 3.92
CA GLU A 94 18.95 6.55 4.77
C GLU A 94 19.10 6.10 6.25
N LEU A 95 18.55 4.93 6.61
CA LEU A 95 18.75 4.25 7.90
C LEU A 95 20.09 3.51 7.97
#